data_AF-M9RAD8-F1
#
_entry.id   AF-M9RAD8-F1
#
_cell.length_a   1.000
_cell.length_b   1.000
_cell.length_c   1.000
_cell.angle_alpha   90.00
_cell.angle_beta   90.00
_cell.angle_gamma   90.00
#
_symmetry.space_group_name_H-M   'P 1'
#
loop_
_entity.id
_entity.type
_entity.pdbx_description
1 polymer ?
#
loop_
_entity_poly.entity_id
_entity_poly.type
_entity_poly.pdbx_seq_one_letter_code
_entity_poly.pdbx_strand_id
1 'polypeptide(L)'
;MVPDIDVAVDGPPVVTVPENIEVNPAAGSNTAIVSFTAPTATDAVDGTITPVLVSSSPTEGLDSGSSFPIGETLLTYTATDDVGNVGTASFTVTVSDVTPPKKATGIIITTNSDGSINVEGMAGLGTMVEVTFPDGTTVTTSIAPKPGELIKARLSRNKQSTTTEASDNSGAFSLTSASMQPSGGVKVVVIDAAGNKSEASETGYVAGPTPEQTREQIAGYMQNRASQTIAAQPDLIGLLSGASMGGFNAYVTQGNGNFDFATSGDQPVWATLQGSWSEFGTTESSYFFGAVGAHTKLSPDVLVGIMFEFDKLTQTDGASSTEGDGYLAGPYFVAKLPNQPLFIEGRLLTGQTENQVSVVGVGGTATETFDTQRTLASIKVAGQLNYGELVLTPSLTATHLRDAQDTFVNTQGNIVAAQGIEVNSVATGLNFAQPVSLSNGELMLTGGISGIWSSSEGTGFASSVAPTTDGRRARITLGANYTLPNGIVLSAESFYDGIGMNDNESYGLNFGVQMQF
;
A
#
# COMPACT_ATOMS: atom_id res chain seq x y z
N MET A 1 74.07 -83.97 3.50
CA MET A 1 73.31 -82.88 2.90
C MET A 1 71.86 -83.17 3.21
N VAL A 2 71.32 -82.56 4.27
CA VAL A 2 69.91 -82.69 4.63
C VAL A 2 69.17 -81.66 3.77
N PRO A 3 68.11 -82.03 3.03
CA PRO A 3 67.31 -81.03 2.34
C PRO A 3 66.54 -80.22 3.38
N ASP A 4 66.66 -78.90 3.28
CA ASP A 4 65.82 -77.95 4.00
C ASP A 4 64.38 -78.17 3.53
N ILE A 5 63.51 -78.65 4.42
CA ILE A 5 62.07 -78.64 4.18
C ILE A 5 61.63 -77.23 4.56
N ASP A 6 61.37 -76.42 3.54
CA ASP A 6 60.65 -75.18 3.68
C ASP A 6 59.19 -75.54 4.05
N VAL A 7 58.91 -75.62 5.34
CA VAL A 7 57.52 -75.73 5.83
C VAL A 7 56.90 -74.38 5.55
N ALA A 8 56.04 -74.30 4.54
CA ALA A 8 55.22 -73.12 4.31
C ALA A 8 54.50 -72.80 5.63
N VAL A 9 54.78 -71.63 6.19
CA VAL A 9 54.07 -71.14 7.38
C VAL A 9 52.64 -70.91 6.95
N ASP A 10 51.74 -71.67 7.53
CA ASP A 10 50.30 -71.55 7.30
C ASP A 10 49.79 -70.21 7.82
N GLY A 11 49.06 -69.47 6.98
CA GLY A 11 48.68 -68.07 7.21
C GLY A 11 47.17 -67.88 7.07
N PRO A 12 46.62 -66.72 7.48
CA PRO A 12 45.18 -66.51 7.39
C PRO A 12 44.70 -66.56 5.93
N PRO A 13 43.50 -67.13 5.65
CA PRO A 13 42.91 -67.15 4.33
C PRO A 13 42.77 -65.75 3.72
N VAL A 14 43.02 -65.61 2.41
CA VAL A 14 42.79 -64.35 1.70
C VAL A 14 41.33 -64.26 1.28
N VAL A 15 40.55 -63.44 1.98
CA VAL A 15 39.14 -63.18 1.65
C VAL A 15 39.06 -62.09 0.58
N THR A 16 38.44 -62.43 -0.56
CA THR A 16 38.12 -61.50 -1.64
C THR A 16 36.62 -61.21 -1.62
N VAL A 17 36.27 -59.95 -1.42
CA VAL A 17 34.89 -59.44 -1.44
C VAL A 17 34.66 -58.60 -2.70
N PRO A 18 33.39 -58.36 -3.08
CA PRO A 18 33.05 -57.37 -4.10
C PRO A 18 33.58 -55.96 -3.79
N GLU A 19 33.62 -55.12 -4.82
CA GLU A 19 33.74 -53.67 -4.63
C GLU A 19 32.48 -53.09 -3.96
N ASN A 20 32.58 -51.87 -3.43
CA ASN A 20 31.43 -51.16 -2.86
C ASN A 20 30.33 -50.99 -3.91
N ILE A 21 29.07 -51.09 -3.46
CA ILE A 21 27.90 -51.09 -4.33
C ILE A 21 27.05 -49.86 -4.02
N GLU A 22 26.72 -49.09 -5.05
CA GLU A 22 25.77 -47.99 -4.97
C GLU A 22 24.52 -48.34 -5.79
N VAL A 23 23.35 -48.27 -5.15
CA VAL A 23 22.06 -48.52 -5.81
C VAL A 23 21.04 -47.48 -5.40
N ASN A 24 20.08 -47.26 -6.30
CA ASN A 24 18.89 -46.46 -6.01
C ASN A 24 17.69 -47.41 -5.89
N PRO A 25 16.83 -47.24 -4.87
CA PRO A 25 15.57 -47.97 -4.79
C PRO A 25 14.64 -47.52 -5.92
N ALA A 26 13.60 -48.31 -6.19
CA ALA A 26 12.51 -47.86 -7.03
C ALA A 26 11.83 -46.63 -6.39
N ALA A 27 11.32 -45.69 -7.22
CA ALA A 27 10.67 -44.48 -6.72
C ALA A 27 9.54 -44.81 -5.73
N GLY A 28 9.57 -44.20 -4.54
CA GLY A 28 8.61 -44.45 -3.46
C GLY A 28 8.91 -45.69 -2.60
N SER A 29 10.02 -46.40 -2.84
CA SER A 29 10.47 -47.54 -2.03
C SER A 29 11.55 -47.12 -1.04
N ASN A 30 11.45 -47.63 0.20
CA ASN A 30 12.45 -47.40 1.25
C ASN A 30 13.57 -48.47 1.25
N THR A 31 13.55 -49.37 0.27
CA THR A 31 14.50 -50.47 0.14
C THR A 31 14.87 -50.74 -1.32
N ALA A 32 16.08 -51.24 -1.57
CA ALA A 32 16.55 -51.74 -2.86
C ALA A 32 16.96 -53.21 -2.75
N ILE A 33 16.58 -54.04 -3.73
CA ILE A 33 17.09 -55.41 -3.83
C ILE A 33 18.50 -55.35 -4.41
N VAL A 34 19.49 -55.85 -3.68
CA VAL A 34 20.89 -55.81 -4.09
C VAL A 34 21.42 -57.22 -4.26
N SER A 35 21.88 -57.53 -5.47
CA SER A 35 22.56 -58.79 -5.79
C SER A 35 24.04 -58.53 -6.04
N PHE A 36 24.89 -59.31 -5.39
CA PHE A 36 26.34 -59.22 -5.52
C PHE A 36 26.98 -60.59 -5.65
N THR A 37 28.17 -60.64 -6.25
CA THR A 37 28.95 -61.88 -6.39
C THR A 37 29.34 -62.39 -5.00
N ALA A 38 29.13 -63.69 -4.75
CA ALA A 38 29.48 -64.29 -3.46
C ALA A 38 30.99 -64.12 -3.17
N PRO A 39 31.38 -63.67 -1.96
CA PRO A 39 32.78 -63.60 -1.56
C PRO A 39 33.48 -64.96 -1.65
N THR A 40 34.77 -64.94 -1.96
CA THR A 40 35.60 -66.15 -2.07
C THR A 40 36.80 -66.03 -1.13
N ALA A 41 37.26 -67.12 -0.53
CA ALA A 41 38.53 -67.15 0.17
C ALA A 41 39.44 -68.27 -0.35
N THR A 42 40.73 -67.97 -0.41
CA THR A 42 41.76 -68.95 -0.75
C THR A 42 42.86 -68.92 0.30
N ASP A 43 43.23 -70.09 0.79
CA ASP A 43 44.40 -70.32 1.61
C ASP A 43 45.47 -71.12 0.85
N ALA A 44 46.74 -70.91 1.21
CA ALA A 44 47.87 -71.54 0.54
C ALA A 44 48.00 -73.05 0.82
N VAL A 45 47.51 -73.50 1.97
CA VAL A 45 47.58 -74.89 2.45
C VAL A 45 46.23 -75.59 2.29
N ASP A 46 45.13 -74.94 2.70
CA ASP A 46 43.78 -75.53 2.73
C ASP A 46 42.98 -75.29 1.43
N GLY A 47 43.50 -74.47 0.52
CA GLY A 47 42.86 -74.19 -0.77
C GLY A 47 41.63 -73.30 -0.64
N THR A 48 40.53 -73.65 -1.31
CA THR A 48 39.32 -72.79 -1.34
C THR A 48 38.48 -72.98 -0.08
N ILE A 49 38.31 -71.89 0.68
CA ILE A 49 37.46 -71.85 1.88
C ILE A 49 36.22 -70.98 1.56
N THR A 50 35.05 -71.38 2.07
CA THR A 50 33.82 -70.60 1.90
C THR A 50 33.74 -69.51 2.98
N PRO A 51 33.78 -68.22 2.63
CA PRO A 51 33.62 -67.14 3.62
C PRO A 51 32.19 -67.13 4.18
N VAL A 52 32.07 -66.74 5.45
CA VAL A 52 30.80 -66.60 6.18
C VAL A 52 30.57 -65.12 6.49
N LEU A 53 29.34 -64.63 6.29
CA LEU A 53 28.92 -63.29 6.72
C LEU A 53 28.88 -63.27 8.25
N VAL A 54 29.70 -62.43 8.88
CA VAL A 54 29.78 -62.32 10.35
C VAL A 54 29.07 -61.09 10.91
N SER A 55 28.87 -60.06 10.09
CA SER A 55 28.08 -58.89 10.50
C SER A 55 27.56 -58.12 9.29
N SER A 56 26.33 -57.63 9.41
CA SER A 56 25.80 -56.58 8.55
C SER A 56 25.22 -55.45 9.39
N SER A 57 25.84 -54.27 9.34
CA SER A 57 25.47 -53.13 10.21
C SER A 57 24.96 -51.97 9.35
N PRO A 58 23.84 -51.31 9.73
CA PRO A 58 23.10 -51.44 10.99
C PRO A 58 21.98 -52.51 11.00
N THR A 59 21.71 -53.15 9.87
CA THR A 59 20.65 -54.17 9.74
C THR A 59 21.27 -55.54 9.54
N GLU A 60 21.07 -56.44 10.50
CA GLU A 60 21.66 -57.78 10.52
C GLU A 60 21.01 -58.74 9.50
N GLY A 61 21.78 -59.70 9.00
CA GLY A 61 21.31 -60.79 8.13
C GLY A 61 21.00 -60.40 6.68
N LEU A 62 21.64 -59.37 6.15
CA LEU A 62 21.46 -58.95 4.76
C LEU A 62 22.43 -59.66 3.81
N ASP A 63 21.94 -60.69 3.11
CA ASP A 63 22.67 -61.43 2.07
C ASP A 63 22.37 -60.92 0.64
N SER A 64 23.14 -61.40 -0.34
CA SER A 64 22.86 -61.14 -1.78
C SER A 64 21.43 -61.54 -2.14
N GLY A 65 20.70 -60.64 -2.79
CA GLY A 65 19.28 -60.76 -3.11
C GLY A 65 18.32 -60.24 -2.04
N SER A 66 18.82 -59.78 -0.89
CA SER A 66 18.00 -59.17 0.17
C SER A 66 17.57 -57.74 -0.17
N SER A 67 16.56 -57.24 0.54
CA SER A 67 16.12 -55.85 0.49
C SER A 67 16.93 -54.98 1.45
N PHE A 68 17.89 -54.23 0.93
CA PHE A 68 18.71 -53.29 1.69
C PHE A 68 17.93 -51.99 1.94
N PRO A 69 17.87 -51.47 3.18
CA PRO A 69 17.23 -50.18 3.47
C PRO A 69 18.06 -49.00 2.96
N ILE A 70 17.43 -47.83 2.79
CA ILE A 70 18.12 -46.56 2.51
C ILE A 70 19.22 -46.31 3.57
N GLY A 71 20.41 -45.92 3.10
CA GLY A 71 21.60 -45.67 3.90
C GLY A 71 22.77 -46.60 3.55
N GLU A 72 23.83 -46.52 4.34
CA GLU A 72 25.00 -47.39 4.19
C GLU A 72 24.86 -48.65 5.05
N THR A 73 25.10 -49.80 4.43
CA THR A 73 25.20 -51.10 5.11
C THR A 73 26.61 -51.65 4.90
N LEU A 74 27.37 -51.83 5.98
CA LEU A 74 28.69 -52.48 5.95
C LEU A 74 28.53 -53.98 6.11
N LEU A 75 29.02 -54.76 5.14
CA LEU A 75 29.04 -56.22 5.16
C LEU A 75 30.45 -56.70 5.46
N THR A 76 30.61 -57.57 6.47
CA THR A 76 31.91 -58.16 6.86
C THR A 76 31.87 -59.67 6.75
N TYR A 77 32.82 -60.22 5.99
CA TYR A 77 32.98 -61.66 5.77
C TYR A 77 34.29 -62.16 6.38
N THR A 78 34.24 -63.35 6.96
CA THR A 78 35.43 -64.04 7.47
C THR A 78 35.55 -65.44 6.91
N ALA A 79 36.77 -65.94 6.76
CA ALA A 79 37.07 -67.34 6.49
C ALA A 79 38.07 -67.85 7.53
N THR A 80 37.86 -69.07 8.04
CA THR A 80 38.73 -69.72 9.02
C THR A 80 39.31 -70.99 8.41
N ASP A 81 40.63 -71.14 8.48
CA ASP A 81 41.34 -72.33 8.00
C ASP A 81 41.26 -73.50 9.01
N ASP A 82 41.78 -74.68 8.66
CA ASP A 82 41.66 -75.90 9.48
C ASP A 82 42.52 -75.82 10.77
N VAL A 83 43.46 -74.89 10.85
CA VAL A 83 44.36 -74.66 12.00
C VAL A 83 43.88 -73.49 12.88
N GLY A 84 42.88 -72.73 12.43
CA GLY A 84 42.18 -71.68 13.16
C GLY A 84 42.61 -70.24 12.82
N ASN A 85 43.42 -69.97 11.79
CA ASN A 85 43.69 -68.59 11.37
C ASN A 85 42.46 -68.02 10.64
N VAL A 86 42.22 -66.71 10.81
CA VAL A 86 41.02 -66.03 10.32
C VAL A 86 41.38 -64.90 9.35
N GLY A 87 40.91 -65.00 8.11
CA GLY A 87 40.90 -63.92 7.13
C GLY A 87 39.64 -63.09 7.25
N THR A 88 39.72 -61.76 7.05
CA THR A 88 38.55 -60.85 7.10
C THR A 88 38.61 -59.85 5.95
N ALA A 89 37.47 -59.59 5.31
CA ALA A 89 37.30 -58.49 4.36
C ALA A 89 35.87 -57.93 4.42
N SER A 90 35.71 -56.67 4.03
CA SER A 90 34.42 -55.96 4.09
C SER A 90 34.21 -55.05 2.89
N PHE A 91 32.95 -54.86 2.53
CA PHE A 91 32.52 -53.90 1.52
C PHE A 91 31.20 -53.24 1.94
N THR A 92 30.89 -52.09 1.35
CA THR A 92 29.71 -51.30 1.69
C THR A 92 28.67 -51.37 0.58
N VAL A 93 27.40 -51.48 0.97
CA VAL A 93 26.24 -51.28 0.11
C VAL A 93 25.57 -49.97 0.50
N THR A 94 25.51 -49.01 -0.42
CA THR A 94 24.88 -47.70 -0.22
C THR A 94 23.60 -47.63 -1.04
N VAL A 95 22.47 -47.47 -0.35
CA VAL A 95 21.16 -47.25 -0.97
C VAL A 95 20.76 -45.79 -0.80
N SER A 96 20.71 -45.03 -1.89
CA SER A 96 20.41 -43.59 -1.86
C SER A 96 18.93 -43.32 -2.08
N ASP A 97 18.30 -42.51 -1.23
CA ASP A 97 16.92 -42.07 -1.48
C ASP A 97 16.87 -41.14 -2.70
N VAL A 98 16.02 -41.49 -3.67
CA VAL A 98 15.81 -40.72 -4.91
C VAL A 98 14.35 -40.29 -5.07
N THR A 99 13.52 -40.43 -4.04
CA THR A 99 12.09 -40.14 -4.12
C THR A 99 11.81 -38.67 -3.78
N PRO A 100 11.26 -37.87 -4.71
CA PRO A 100 10.88 -36.50 -4.39
C PRO A 100 9.78 -36.42 -3.31
N PRO A 101 9.85 -35.43 -2.39
CA PRO A 101 8.74 -35.16 -1.49
C PRO A 101 7.52 -34.59 -2.24
N LYS A 102 6.36 -34.60 -1.56
CA LYS A 102 5.15 -33.94 -2.09
C LYS A 102 5.36 -32.43 -2.17
N LYS A 103 4.80 -31.82 -3.23
CA LYS A 103 4.77 -30.36 -3.40
C LYS A 103 4.00 -29.67 -2.26
N ALA A 104 4.34 -28.40 -2.02
CA ALA A 104 3.61 -27.56 -1.07
C ALA A 104 2.16 -27.31 -1.53
N THR A 105 1.27 -27.05 -0.58
CA THR A 105 -0.16 -26.82 -0.84
C THR A 105 -0.68 -25.62 -0.08
N GLY A 106 -1.76 -25.01 -0.57
CA GLY A 106 -2.41 -23.87 0.12
C GLY A 106 -1.54 -22.62 0.13
N ILE A 107 -0.83 -22.35 -0.97
CA ILE A 107 0.06 -21.20 -1.07
C ILE A 107 -0.77 -19.91 -1.08
N ILE A 108 -0.49 -19.01 -0.14
CA ILE A 108 -1.07 -17.68 -0.05
C ILE A 108 0.07 -16.66 -0.02
N ILE A 109 -0.06 -15.59 -0.78
CA ILE A 109 0.90 -14.48 -0.83
C ILE A 109 0.20 -13.25 -0.27
N THR A 110 0.83 -12.58 0.68
CA THR A 110 0.33 -11.33 1.30
C THR A 110 1.40 -10.25 1.20
N THR A 111 1.03 -9.04 0.84
CA THR A 111 1.95 -7.90 0.78
C THR A 111 1.99 -7.20 2.13
N ASN A 112 3.19 -6.99 2.66
CA ASN A 112 3.42 -6.23 3.89
C ASN A 112 3.46 -4.73 3.60
N SER A 113 3.39 -3.93 4.66
CA SER A 113 3.40 -2.46 4.58
C SER A 113 4.68 -1.86 3.98
N ASP A 114 5.80 -2.58 4.10
CA ASP A 114 7.10 -2.20 3.52
C ASP A 114 7.29 -2.70 2.06
N GLY A 115 6.25 -3.30 1.49
CA GLY A 115 6.26 -3.87 0.13
C GLY A 115 6.89 -5.26 0.02
N SER A 116 7.49 -5.79 1.09
CA SER A 116 7.89 -7.20 1.14
C SER A 116 6.66 -8.11 1.04
N ILE A 117 6.85 -9.36 0.64
CA ILE A 117 5.76 -10.33 0.57
C ILE A 117 5.98 -11.47 1.55
N ASN A 118 4.92 -11.88 2.23
CA ASN A 118 4.87 -13.06 3.05
C ASN A 118 4.19 -14.20 2.29
N VAL A 119 4.89 -15.33 2.19
CA VAL A 119 4.45 -16.53 1.48
C VAL A 119 4.17 -17.60 2.51
N GLU A 120 2.91 -18.01 2.60
CA GLU A 120 2.42 -19.00 3.54
C GLU A 120 1.93 -20.24 2.82
N GLY A 121 1.98 -21.39 3.49
CA GLY A 121 1.44 -22.63 2.96
C GLY A 121 1.68 -23.83 3.87
N MET A 122 1.43 -25.02 3.33
CA MET A 122 1.64 -26.30 4.02
C MET A 122 2.65 -27.18 3.27
N ALA A 123 3.55 -27.81 4.02
CA ALA A 123 4.53 -28.78 3.52
C ALA A 123 4.70 -29.95 4.51
N GLY A 124 5.32 -31.05 4.08
CA GLY A 124 5.51 -32.23 4.93
C GLY A 124 6.38 -31.95 6.17
N LEU A 125 6.08 -32.59 7.31
CA LEU A 125 6.93 -32.50 8.50
C LEU A 125 8.33 -33.09 8.24
N GLY A 126 9.36 -32.48 8.82
CA GLY A 126 10.76 -32.90 8.66
C GLY A 126 11.39 -32.52 7.32
N THR A 127 10.68 -31.78 6.47
CA THR A 127 11.19 -31.24 5.21
C THR A 127 11.70 -29.81 5.37
N MET A 128 12.52 -29.38 4.42
CA MET A 128 12.90 -27.98 4.23
C MET A 128 12.08 -27.38 3.09
N VAL A 129 11.58 -26.17 3.27
CA VAL A 129 10.87 -25.40 2.23
C VAL A 129 11.80 -24.32 1.73
N GLU A 130 11.97 -24.25 0.41
CA GLU A 130 12.71 -23.22 -0.31
C GLU A 130 11.71 -22.38 -1.11
N VAL A 131 11.65 -21.08 -0.83
CA VAL A 131 10.82 -20.12 -1.57
C VAL A 131 11.74 -19.24 -2.41
N THR A 132 11.52 -19.22 -3.72
CA THR A 132 12.11 -18.25 -4.65
C THR A 132 11.12 -17.13 -4.92
N PHE A 133 11.52 -15.90 -4.60
CA PHE A 133 10.73 -14.69 -4.79
C PHE A 133 10.87 -14.14 -6.22
N PRO A 134 9.99 -13.21 -6.66
CA PRO A 134 10.01 -12.64 -8.00
C PRO A 134 11.30 -11.93 -8.39
N ASP A 135 12.03 -11.37 -7.42
CA ASP A 135 13.36 -10.77 -7.63
C ASP A 135 14.49 -11.81 -7.83
N GLY A 136 14.17 -13.10 -7.71
CA GLY A 136 15.11 -14.22 -7.80
C GLY A 136 15.82 -14.59 -6.49
N THR A 137 15.58 -13.86 -5.40
CA THR A 137 16.11 -14.21 -4.08
C THR A 137 15.43 -15.46 -3.53
N THR A 138 16.15 -16.20 -2.68
CA THR A 138 15.63 -17.42 -2.05
C THR A 138 15.73 -17.35 -0.55
N VAL A 139 14.70 -17.85 0.14
CA VAL A 139 14.69 -18.04 1.59
C VAL A 139 14.23 -19.45 1.90
N THR A 140 14.85 -20.07 2.90
CA THR A 140 14.55 -21.45 3.31
C THR A 140 14.09 -21.52 4.77
N THR A 141 13.25 -22.52 5.08
CA THR A 141 12.86 -22.85 6.47
C THR A 141 12.65 -24.34 6.65
N SER A 142 12.89 -24.86 7.86
CA SER A 142 12.65 -26.27 8.19
C SER A 142 11.31 -26.45 8.90
N ILE A 143 10.50 -27.41 8.46
CA ILE A 143 9.26 -27.78 9.13
C ILE A 143 9.55 -28.79 10.23
N ALA A 144 9.52 -28.32 11.48
CA ALA A 144 9.85 -29.16 12.62
C ALA A 144 8.88 -30.35 12.74
N PRO A 145 9.39 -31.58 12.99
CA PRO A 145 8.53 -32.72 13.33
C PRO A 145 7.85 -32.49 14.69
N LYS A 146 6.59 -32.92 14.85
CA LYS A 146 5.86 -32.79 16.12
C LYS A 146 6.65 -33.51 17.24
N PRO A 147 6.86 -32.90 18.42
CA PRO A 147 7.65 -33.49 19.51
C PRO A 147 7.18 -34.89 19.98
N GLY A 148 5.95 -35.29 19.64
CA GLY A 148 5.37 -36.60 19.96
C GLY A 148 5.69 -37.74 18.97
N GLU A 149 6.24 -37.48 17.79
CA GLU A 149 6.59 -38.55 16.83
C GLU A 149 7.95 -39.20 17.12
N LEU A 150 8.88 -38.50 17.75
CA LEU A 150 10.18 -39.08 18.16
C LEU A 150 10.02 -40.21 19.20
N ILE A 151 8.94 -40.16 19.99
CA ILE A 151 8.62 -41.18 21.00
C ILE A 151 7.83 -42.34 20.38
N LYS A 152 6.98 -42.10 19.38
CA LYS A 152 6.30 -43.17 18.64
C LYS A 152 7.27 -43.98 17.77
N ALA A 153 8.28 -43.36 17.17
CA ALA A 153 9.32 -44.10 16.42
C ALA A 153 10.10 -45.10 17.31
N ARG A 154 10.31 -44.79 18.60
CA ARG A 154 10.90 -45.76 19.55
C ARG A 154 9.93 -46.84 20.02
N LEU A 155 8.62 -46.56 20.09
CA LEU A 155 7.60 -47.51 20.56
C LEU A 155 6.97 -48.39 19.46
N SER A 156 7.00 -47.95 18.19
CA SER A 156 6.51 -48.72 17.04
C SER A 156 7.42 -49.87 16.63
N ARG A 157 8.68 -49.92 17.12
CA ARG A 157 9.57 -51.08 16.91
C ARG A 157 9.07 -52.39 17.54
N ASN A 158 8.05 -52.34 18.41
CA ASN A 158 7.57 -53.51 19.14
C ASN A 158 6.09 -53.88 18.95
N LYS A 159 5.37 -53.27 18.02
CA LYS A 159 4.03 -53.74 17.64
C LYS A 159 3.73 -53.45 16.17
N GLN A 160 3.66 -54.53 15.39
CA GLN A 160 3.02 -54.56 14.08
C GLN A 160 1.56 -54.14 14.26
N SER A 161 1.23 -52.90 13.92
CA SER A 161 -0.15 -52.40 13.97
C SER A 161 -0.42 -51.56 12.73
N THR A 162 -1.12 -52.20 11.79
CA THR A 162 -1.78 -51.62 10.63
C THR A 162 -2.95 -50.73 11.08
N THR A 163 -2.74 -49.41 11.10
CA THR A 163 -3.81 -48.40 11.04
C THR A 163 -3.27 -47.18 10.30
N THR A 164 -3.49 -47.11 9.00
CA THR A 164 -3.22 -45.92 8.18
C THR A 164 -4.43 -45.00 8.22
N GLU A 165 -4.70 -44.39 9.38
CA GLU A 165 -5.22 -43.02 9.31
C GLU A 165 -4.03 -42.18 8.89
N ALA A 166 -4.05 -41.69 7.65
CA ALA A 166 -3.15 -40.65 7.22
C ALA A 166 -3.46 -39.40 8.06
N SER A 167 -2.83 -39.29 9.23
CA SER A 167 -2.61 -37.98 9.83
C SER A 167 -1.89 -37.19 8.76
N ASP A 168 -2.51 -36.13 8.27
CA ASP A 168 -1.92 -35.16 7.36
C ASP A 168 -0.62 -34.68 8.01
N ASN A 169 0.51 -35.32 7.66
CA ASN A 169 1.79 -35.10 8.32
C ASN A 169 2.43 -33.85 7.71
N SER A 170 1.68 -32.76 7.72
CA SER A 170 2.04 -31.44 7.20
C SER A 170 2.15 -30.42 8.33
N GLY A 171 3.00 -29.43 8.13
CA GLY A 171 3.16 -28.26 8.97
C GLY A 171 3.04 -26.99 8.15
N ALA A 172 2.58 -25.91 8.79
CA ALA A 172 2.52 -24.60 8.16
C ALA A 172 3.92 -23.98 8.09
N PHE A 173 4.18 -23.23 7.01
CA PHE A 173 5.32 -22.34 6.90
C PHE A 173 4.86 -20.92 6.58
N SER A 174 5.69 -19.95 6.97
CA SER A 174 5.57 -18.54 6.61
C SER A 174 6.99 -18.02 6.39
N LEU A 175 7.22 -17.45 5.22
CA LEU A 175 8.51 -16.90 4.81
C LEU A 175 8.30 -15.51 4.20
N THR A 176 9.05 -14.54 4.69
CA THR A 176 8.96 -13.14 4.26
C THR A 176 10.17 -12.74 3.42
N SER A 177 9.96 -12.02 2.32
CA SER A 177 11.05 -11.47 1.53
C SER A 177 11.78 -10.36 2.28
N ALA A 178 13.09 -10.19 2.04
CA ALA A 178 13.88 -9.17 2.72
C ALA A 178 13.62 -7.74 2.22
N SER A 179 13.05 -7.62 1.02
CA SER A 179 12.75 -6.36 0.36
C SER A 179 11.47 -6.46 -0.46
N MET A 180 11.01 -5.31 -0.93
CA MET A 180 9.90 -5.20 -1.87
C MET A 180 10.15 -5.99 -3.15
N GLN A 181 9.09 -6.65 -3.64
CA GLN A 181 9.17 -7.59 -4.76
C GLN A 181 8.53 -7.02 -6.03
N PRO A 182 9.09 -7.26 -7.22
CA PRO A 182 8.44 -6.96 -8.50
C PRO A 182 7.34 -7.98 -8.82
N SER A 183 6.51 -7.69 -9.83
CA SER A 183 5.55 -8.67 -10.38
C SER A 183 6.31 -9.86 -10.96
N GLY A 184 5.88 -11.08 -10.66
CA GLY A 184 6.53 -12.29 -11.15
C GLY A 184 6.02 -13.56 -10.49
N GLY A 185 6.63 -14.70 -10.85
CA GLY A 185 6.28 -15.99 -10.26
C GLY A 185 6.99 -16.22 -8.93
N VAL A 186 6.23 -16.59 -7.90
CA VAL A 186 6.76 -17.19 -6.67
C VAL A 186 6.85 -18.69 -6.88
N LYS A 187 8.01 -19.27 -6.59
CA LYS A 187 8.24 -20.72 -6.67
C LYS A 187 8.49 -21.30 -5.29
N VAL A 188 7.77 -22.35 -4.92
CA VAL A 188 7.95 -23.05 -3.65
C VAL A 188 8.37 -24.49 -3.93
N VAL A 189 9.53 -24.89 -3.41
CA VAL A 189 10.10 -26.23 -3.54
C VAL A 189 10.25 -26.84 -2.16
N VAL A 190 9.81 -28.09 -2.01
CA VAL A 190 10.01 -28.87 -0.79
C VAL A 190 11.22 -29.77 -0.98
N ILE A 191 12.11 -29.82 0.00
CA ILE A 191 13.34 -30.60 0.02
C ILE A 191 13.25 -31.57 1.20
N ASP A 192 13.44 -32.86 0.94
CA ASP A 192 13.46 -33.87 1.99
C ASP A 192 14.82 -33.91 2.74
N ALA A 193 14.94 -34.83 3.70
CA ALA A 193 16.18 -35.00 4.46
C ALA A 193 17.35 -35.57 3.63
N ALA A 194 17.07 -36.20 2.49
CA ALA A 194 18.05 -36.74 1.56
C ALA A 194 18.50 -35.72 0.50
N GLY A 195 17.83 -34.56 0.42
CA GLY A 195 18.11 -33.50 -0.54
C GLY A 195 17.29 -33.59 -1.83
N ASN A 196 16.34 -34.52 -1.95
CA ASN A 196 15.47 -34.61 -3.12
C ASN A 196 14.48 -33.43 -3.13
N LYS A 197 14.30 -32.82 -4.31
CA LYS A 197 13.43 -31.67 -4.51
C LYS A 197 12.08 -32.09 -5.10
N SER A 198 10.98 -31.56 -4.58
CA SER A 198 9.65 -31.68 -5.18
C SER A 198 9.59 -30.92 -6.51
N GLU A 199 8.54 -31.19 -7.30
CA GLU A 199 8.09 -30.22 -8.30
C GLU A 199 7.77 -28.88 -7.64
N ALA A 200 8.06 -27.78 -8.33
CA ALA A 200 7.78 -26.44 -7.82
C ALA A 200 6.27 -26.16 -7.81
N SER A 201 5.77 -25.63 -6.70
CA SER A 201 4.47 -24.97 -6.67
C SER A 201 4.65 -23.53 -7.09
N GLU A 202 4.09 -23.16 -8.25
CA GLU A 202 4.21 -21.82 -8.80
C GLU A 202 2.91 -21.03 -8.57
N THR A 203 3.03 -19.79 -8.12
CA THR A 203 1.90 -18.86 -7.95
C THR A 203 2.35 -17.48 -8.43
N GLY A 204 1.51 -16.80 -9.21
CA GLY A 204 1.82 -15.45 -9.67
C GLY A 204 1.63 -14.42 -8.56
N TYR A 205 2.57 -13.47 -8.47
CA TYR A 205 2.47 -12.26 -7.68
C TYR A 205 2.40 -11.05 -8.62
N VAL A 206 1.41 -10.19 -8.40
CA VAL A 206 1.30 -8.90 -9.10
C VAL A 206 1.68 -7.83 -8.09
N ALA A 207 2.82 -7.19 -8.32
CA ALA A 207 3.25 -6.06 -7.54
C ALA A 207 2.41 -4.83 -7.88
N GLY A 208 2.20 -4.01 -6.87
CA GLY A 208 1.46 -2.77 -6.94
C GLY A 208 1.89 -1.84 -5.81
N PRO A 209 1.25 -0.67 -5.70
CA PRO A 209 1.48 0.22 -4.58
C PRO A 209 1.16 -0.47 -3.25
N THR A 210 1.93 -0.18 -2.20
CA THR A 210 1.59 -0.64 -0.85
C THR A 210 0.32 0.07 -0.36
N PRO A 211 -0.43 -0.51 0.59
CA PRO A 211 -1.56 0.18 1.21
C PRO A 211 -1.19 1.56 1.75
N GLU A 212 0.01 1.71 2.32
CA GLU A 212 0.52 2.97 2.86
C GLU A 212 0.74 4.02 1.76
N GLN A 213 1.31 3.64 0.60
CA GLN A 213 1.46 4.53 -0.55
C GLN A 213 0.10 5.00 -1.07
N THR A 214 -0.87 4.09 -1.17
CA THR A 214 -2.24 4.45 -1.54
C THR A 214 -2.86 5.42 -0.54
N ARG A 215 -2.66 5.19 0.76
CA ARG A 215 -3.19 6.06 1.82
C ARG A 215 -2.56 7.44 1.83
N GLU A 216 -1.25 7.54 1.59
CA GLU A 216 -0.53 8.80 1.48
C GLU A 216 -1.09 9.66 0.35
N GLN A 217 -1.27 9.07 -0.84
CA GLN A 217 -1.83 9.76 -1.99
C GLN A 217 -3.27 10.24 -1.74
N ILE A 218 -4.13 9.38 -1.16
CA ILE A 218 -5.51 9.75 -0.79
C ILE A 218 -5.52 10.88 0.24
N ALA A 219 -4.67 10.82 1.27
CA ALA A 219 -4.62 11.83 2.32
C ALA A 219 -4.16 13.19 1.78
N GLY A 220 -3.11 13.22 0.94
CA GLY A 220 -2.65 14.45 0.28
C GLY A 220 -3.72 15.05 -0.63
N TYR A 221 -4.41 14.20 -1.40
CA TYR A 221 -5.53 14.62 -2.26
C TYR A 221 -6.69 15.24 -1.46
N MET A 222 -7.13 14.58 -0.38
CA MET A 222 -8.18 15.11 0.48
C MET A 222 -7.77 16.47 1.08
N GLN A 223 -6.52 16.64 1.54
CA GLN A 223 -6.03 17.91 2.08
C GLN A 223 -6.07 19.04 1.04
N ASN A 224 -5.62 18.76 -0.17
CA ASN A 224 -5.68 19.73 -1.27
C ASN A 224 -7.13 20.11 -1.57
N ARG A 225 -8.01 19.12 -1.74
CA ARG A 225 -9.44 19.35 -2.01
C ARG A 225 -10.10 20.19 -0.92
N ALA A 226 -9.86 19.88 0.35
CA ALA A 226 -10.37 20.64 1.47
C ALA A 226 -9.95 22.12 1.41
N SER A 227 -8.68 22.37 1.10
CA SER A 227 -8.13 23.73 0.94
C SER A 227 -8.83 24.50 -0.17
N GLN A 228 -8.97 23.87 -1.34
CA GLN A 228 -9.62 24.46 -2.51
C GLN A 228 -11.10 24.73 -2.24
N THR A 229 -11.82 23.80 -1.61
CA THR A 229 -13.23 23.96 -1.27
C THR A 229 -13.46 25.09 -0.27
N ILE A 230 -12.60 25.24 0.76
CA ILE A 230 -12.68 26.36 1.71
C ILE A 230 -12.41 27.69 1.00
N ALA A 231 -11.41 27.73 0.11
CA ALA A 231 -11.04 28.94 -0.61
C ALA A 231 -12.10 29.39 -1.64
N ALA A 232 -12.82 28.44 -2.24
CA ALA A 232 -13.84 28.71 -3.26
C ALA A 232 -15.22 29.08 -2.68
N GLN A 233 -15.39 29.09 -1.34
CA GLN A 233 -16.68 29.39 -0.73
C GLN A 233 -17.19 30.79 -1.11
N PRO A 234 -18.41 30.90 -1.68
CA PRO A 234 -18.95 32.19 -2.11
C PRO A 234 -19.29 33.09 -0.92
N ASP A 235 -19.15 34.41 -1.08
CA ASP A 235 -19.61 35.41 -0.11
C ASP A 235 -21.11 35.66 -0.28
N LEU A 236 -21.92 35.32 0.72
CA LEU A 236 -23.38 35.40 0.65
C LEU A 236 -23.92 36.72 1.21
N ILE A 237 -23.10 37.52 1.90
CA ILE A 237 -23.52 38.82 2.47
C ILE A 237 -24.14 39.74 1.41
N GLY A 238 -23.65 39.66 0.16
CA GLY A 238 -24.17 40.41 -0.98
C GLY A 238 -25.65 40.16 -1.30
N LEU A 239 -26.17 38.96 -0.98
CA LEU A 239 -27.57 38.58 -1.21
C LEU A 239 -28.56 39.45 -0.41
N LEU A 240 -28.14 39.97 0.74
CA LEU A 240 -28.99 40.82 1.58
C LEU A 240 -28.86 42.30 1.24
N SER A 241 -27.66 42.74 0.82
CA SER A 241 -27.37 44.15 0.52
C SER A 241 -27.72 44.55 -0.92
N GLY A 242 -28.09 43.60 -1.78
CA GLY A 242 -28.28 43.83 -3.22
C GLY A 242 -26.97 44.12 -3.95
N ALA A 243 -25.82 43.95 -3.28
CA ALA A 243 -24.52 44.02 -3.93
C ALA A 243 -24.43 42.87 -4.95
N SER A 244 -24.01 43.21 -6.16
CA SER A 244 -23.89 42.18 -7.21
C SER A 244 -22.90 41.11 -6.79
N MET A 245 -23.35 39.86 -6.83
CA MET A 245 -22.45 38.71 -6.74
C MET A 245 -21.79 38.42 -8.09
N GLY A 246 -22.35 38.93 -9.19
CA GLY A 246 -21.91 38.59 -10.55
C GLY A 246 -20.74 39.43 -11.05
N GLY A 247 -19.70 38.75 -11.53
CA GLY A 247 -18.65 39.29 -12.38
C GLY A 247 -17.84 38.16 -13.00
N PHE A 248 -17.42 38.29 -14.26
CA PHE A 248 -16.42 37.39 -14.83
C PHE A 248 -15.05 37.86 -14.39
N ASN A 249 -14.39 37.19 -13.46
CA ASN A 249 -13.05 37.58 -13.00
C ASN A 249 -12.02 36.51 -13.42
N ALA A 250 -11.17 36.80 -14.40
CA ALA A 250 -10.08 35.91 -14.81
C ALA A 250 -8.72 36.44 -14.34
N TYR A 251 -7.88 35.58 -13.78
CA TYR A 251 -6.50 35.94 -13.47
C TYR A 251 -5.50 34.90 -13.92
N VAL A 252 -4.28 35.37 -14.22
CA VAL A 252 -3.16 34.51 -14.60
C VAL A 252 -1.94 34.96 -13.80
N THR A 253 -1.41 34.02 -13.03
CA THR A 253 -0.15 34.10 -12.28
C THR A 253 0.72 32.94 -12.72
N GLN A 254 2.02 32.95 -12.44
CA GLN A 254 2.98 31.92 -12.84
C GLN A 254 2.46 30.48 -12.57
N GLY A 255 1.83 29.85 -13.55
CA GLY A 255 1.25 28.51 -13.43
C GLY A 255 -0.15 28.41 -12.78
N ASN A 256 -0.75 29.51 -12.30
CA ASN A 256 -2.09 29.48 -11.67
C ASN A 256 -3.05 30.51 -12.27
N GLY A 257 -4.32 30.15 -12.43
CA GLY A 257 -5.37 31.11 -12.74
C GLY A 257 -6.70 30.73 -12.15
N ASN A 258 -7.66 31.65 -12.16
CA ASN A 258 -9.04 31.43 -11.71
C ASN A 258 -10.02 32.08 -12.68
N PHE A 259 -11.24 31.58 -12.83
CA PHE A 259 -12.38 32.36 -13.31
C PHE A 259 -13.49 32.42 -12.25
N ASP A 260 -14.37 33.42 -12.27
CA ASP A 260 -15.63 33.45 -11.49
C ASP A 260 -16.79 33.80 -12.43
N PHE A 261 -18.01 33.31 -12.20
CA PHE A 261 -19.25 33.83 -12.80
C PHE A 261 -20.33 33.79 -11.75
N ALA A 262 -21.11 34.86 -11.56
CA ALA A 262 -22.28 34.80 -10.69
C ALA A 262 -23.48 35.63 -11.19
N THR A 263 -24.66 35.32 -10.67
CA THR A 263 -25.92 36.04 -10.98
C THR A 263 -26.15 37.21 -9.99
N SER A 264 -27.08 38.12 -10.29
CA SER A 264 -27.34 39.27 -9.41
C SER A 264 -27.88 38.87 -8.03
N GLY A 265 -27.42 39.55 -6.97
CA GLY A 265 -27.72 39.19 -5.58
C GLY A 265 -29.14 39.50 -5.10
N ASP A 266 -29.89 40.34 -5.83
CA ASP A 266 -31.28 40.69 -5.51
C ASP A 266 -32.31 39.64 -5.97
N GLN A 267 -31.86 38.58 -6.64
CA GLN A 267 -32.72 37.50 -7.13
C GLN A 267 -32.81 36.37 -6.09
N PRO A 268 -33.99 35.72 -5.96
CA PRO A 268 -34.18 34.61 -5.02
C PRO A 268 -33.38 33.36 -5.37
N VAL A 269 -32.77 33.33 -6.57
CA VAL A 269 -31.92 32.25 -7.07
C VAL A 269 -30.60 32.85 -7.49
N TRP A 270 -29.50 32.18 -7.12
CA TRP A 270 -28.17 32.55 -7.54
C TRP A 270 -27.32 31.35 -7.96
N ALA A 271 -26.28 31.62 -8.75
CA ALA A 271 -25.26 30.66 -9.12
C ALA A 271 -23.88 31.30 -9.06
N THR A 272 -22.84 30.52 -8.77
CA THR A 272 -21.42 30.84 -8.92
C THR A 272 -20.69 29.70 -9.64
N LEU A 273 -19.69 30.02 -10.45
CA LEU A 273 -18.75 29.05 -11.03
C LEU A 273 -17.34 29.57 -10.84
N GLN A 274 -16.43 28.74 -10.35
CA GLN A 274 -15.02 29.03 -10.17
C GLN A 274 -14.15 27.91 -10.74
N GLY A 275 -12.89 28.20 -11.07
CA GLY A 275 -11.99 27.13 -11.45
C GLY A 275 -10.55 27.57 -11.39
N SER A 276 -9.74 26.85 -10.62
CA SER A 276 -8.33 27.11 -10.41
C SER A 276 -7.42 26.04 -11.02
N TRP A 277 -6.19 26.40 -11.33
CA TRP A 277 -5.13 25.45 -11.67
C TRP A 277 -3.83 25.84 -11.00
N SER A 278 -2.93 24.88 -10.80
CA SER A 278 -1.64 25.13 -10.17
C SER A 278 -0.57 24.12 -10.57
N GLU A 279 0.68 24.56 -10.67
CA GLU A 279 1.84 23.71 -10.92
C GLU A 279 2.94 24.05 -9.89
N PHE A 280 3.35 23.05 -9.09
CA PHE A 280 4.41 23.20 -8.09
C PHE A 280 5.27 21.93 -8.01
N GLY A 281 6.55 22.05 -8.34
CA GLY A 281 7.46 20.89 -8.34
C GLY A 281 7.05 19.86 -9.39
N THR A 282 6.70 18.65 -8.94
CA THR A 282 6.15 17.56 -9.77
C THR A 282 4.62 17.46 -9.70
N THR A 283 3.99 18.33 -8.90
CA THR A 283 2.56 18.29 -8.65
C THR A 283 1.83 19.29 -9.54
N GLU A 284 0.90 18.81 -10.37
CA GLU A 284 -0.04 19.66 -11.09
C GLU A 284 -1.45 19.44 -10.51
N SER A 285 -2.23 20.50 -10.35
CA SER A 285 -3.61 20.39 -9.92
C SER A 285 -4.53 21.29 -10.73
N SER A 286 -5.75 20.83 -10.97
CA SER A 286 -6.83 21.62 -11.54
C SER A 286 -8.09 21.37 -10.74
N TYR A 287 -8.72 22.44 -10.29
CA TYR A 287 -9.92 22.42 -9.48
C TYR A 287 -11.01 23.22 -10.16
N PHE A 288 -12.21 22.67 -10.23
CA PHE A 288 -13.39 23.36 -10.70
C PHE A 288 -14.43 23.31 -9.60
N PHE A 289 -15.14 24.42 -9.41
CA PHE A 289 -16.15 24.58 -8.39
C PHE A 289 -17.36 25.28 -8.97
N GLY A 290 -18.54 24.91 -8.50
CA GLY A 290 -19.74 25.66 -8.75
C GLY A 290 -20.69 25.54 -7.59
N ALA A 291 -21.47 26.59 -7.36
CA ALA A 291 -22.56 26.52 -6.40
C ALA A 291 -23.81 27.17 -6.97
N VAL A 292 -24.96 26.60 -6.64
CA VAL A 292 -26.27 27.16 -6.94
C VAL A 292 -27.05 27.25 -5.63
N GLY A 293 -27.78 28.33 -5.45
CA GLY A 293 -28.55 28.55 -4.24
C GLY A 293 -29.88 29.20 -4.50
N ALA A 294 -30.83 28.95 -3.61
CA ALA A 294 -32.10 29.64 -3.57
C ALA A 294 -32.41 30.05 -2.14
N HIS A 295 -33.02 31.22 -1.95
CA HIS A 295 -33.39 31.73 -0.63
C HIS A 295 -34.76 32.40 -0.60
N THR A 296 -35.26 32.58 0.61
CA THR A 296 -36.40 33.41 0.93
C THR A 296 -36.05 34.40 2.04
N LYS A 297 -36.63 35.60 1.96
CA LYS A 297 -36.48 36.63 3.00
C LYS A 297 -37.50 36.36 4.12
N LEU A 298 -37.02 36.09 5.33
CA LEU A 298 -37.86 35.98 6.52
C LEU A 298 -38.22 37.36 7.08
N SER A 299 -37.31 38.31 6.92
CA SER A 299 -37.49 39.73 7.23
C SER A 299 -36.66 40.57 6.25
N PRO A 300 -36.76 41.92 6.27
CA PRO A 300 -35.89 42.77 5.46
C PRO A 300 -34.39 42.55 5.74
N ASP A 301 -34.04 42.05 6.93
CA ASP A 301 -32.67 41.89 7.41
C ASP A 301 -32.26 40.41 7.53
N VAL A 302 -33.11 39.45 7.20
CA VAL A 302 -32.82 38.01 7.36
C VAL A 302 -33.31 37.22 6.15
N LEU A 303 -32.40 36.46 5.55
CA LEU A 303 -32.71 35.45 4.54
C LEU A 303 -32.22 34.07 4.98
N VAL A 304 -32.95 33.05 4.54
CA VAL A 304 -32.59 31.65 4.70
C VAL A 304 -32.73 30.96 3.36
N GLY A 305 -31.83 30.03 3.08
CA GLY A 305 -31.80 29.35 1.80
C GLY A 305 -31.20 27.98 1.86
N ILE A 306 -31.21 27.32 0.71
CA ILE A 306 -30.52 26.06 0.44
C ILE A 306 -29.53 26.29 -0.68
N MET A 307 -28.38 25.64 -0.59
CA MET A 307 -27.37 25.65 -1.63
C MET A 307 -26.93 24.23 -1.96
N PHE A 308 -26.49 24.07 -3.19
CA PHE A 308 -25.87 22.89 -3.73
C PHE A 308 -24.55 23.32 -4.38
N GLU A 309 -23.45 22.74 -3.91
CA GLU A 309 -22.11 22.92 -4.44
C GLU A 309 -21.70 21.64 -5.15
N PHE A 310 -20.96 21.79 -6.25
CA PHE A 310 -20.32 20.71 -6.96
C PHE A 310 -18.88 21.11 -7.26
N ASP A 311 -17.97 20.15 -7.17
CA ASP A 311 -16.56 20.40 -7.39
C ASP A 311 -15.87 19.21 -8.06
N LYS A 312 -14.82 19.50 -8.83
CA LYS A 312 -13.97 18.50 -9.49
C LYS A 312 -12.52 18.84 -9.23
N LEU A 313 -11.73 17.90 -8.73
CA LEU A 313 -10.30 18.07 -8.52
C LEU A 313 -9.55 16.96 -9.25
N THR A 314 -8.66 17.35 -10.16
CA THR A 314 -7.64 16.48 -10.75
C THR A 314 -6.27 16.91 -10.22
N GLN A 315 -5.50 15.96 -9.72
CA GLN A 315 -4.16 16.17 -9.19
C GLN A 315 -3.22 15.09 -9.73
N THR A 316 -2.08 15.50 -10.26
CA THR A 316 -0.98 14.59 -10.62
C THR A 316 0.20 14.88 -9.69
N ASP A 317 0.92 13.85 -9.29
CA ASP A 317 2.19 13.97 -8.58
C ASP A 317 3.20 13.01 -9.20
N GLY A 318 4.08 13.56 -10.05
CA GLY A 318 4.97 12.77 -10.88
C GLY A 318 4.21 11.85 -11.82
N ALA A 319 4.27 10.54 -11.56
CA ALA A 319 3.58 9.52 -12.37
C ALA A 319 2.27 9.01 -11.74
N SER A 320 1.98 9.38 -10.49
CA SER A 320 0.72 9.07 -9.81
C SER A 320 -0.31 10.16 -10.11
N SER A 321 -1.59 9.81 -10.10
CA SER A 321 -2.68 10.75 -10.32
C SER A 321 -3.89 10.43 -9.46
N THR A 322 -4.62 11.44 -9.05
CA THR A 322 -5.91 11.31 -8.36
C THR A 322 -6.90 12.30 -8.96
N GLU A 323 -8.09 11.84 -9.30
CA GLU A 323 -9.18 12.66 -9.79
C GLU A 323 -10.45 12.32 -9.01
N GLY A 324 -11.33 13.30 -8.84
CA GLY A 324 -12.61 13.04 -8.20
C GLY A 324 -13.60 14.16 -8.38
N ASP A 325 -14.87 13.77 -8.34
CA ASP A 325 -16.04 14.64 -8.43
C ASP A 325 -16.75 14.64 -7.07
N GLY A 326 -17.26 15.79 -6.67
CA GLY A 326 -17.78 16.02 -5.33
C GLY A 326 -19.01 16.89 -5.34
N TYR A 327 -19.84 16.74 -4.30
CA TYR A 327 -20.91 17.68 -4.03
C TYR A 327 -21.08 17.94 -2.54
N LEU A 328 -21.64 19.10 -2.22
CA LEU A 328 -22.09 19.49 -0.88
C LEU A 328 -23.47 20.12 -1.00
N ALA A 329 -24.36 19.84 -0.06
CA ALA A 329 -25.69 20.43 -0.04
C ALA A 329 -26.11 20.75 1.38
N GLY A 330 -26.81 21.87 1.56
CA GLY A 330 -27.32 22.21 2.88
C GLY A 330 -27.88 23.62 3.00
N PRO A 331 -28.37 23.96 4.20
CA PRO A 331 -28.90 25.28 4.49
C PRO A 331 -27.80 26.33 4.61
N TYR A 332 -28.18 27.56 4.27
CA TYR A 332 -27.45 28.77 4.64
C TYR A 332 -28.41 29.85 5.15
N PHE A 333 -27.85 30.84 5.85
CA PHE A 333 -28.56 32.04 6.22
C PHE A 333 -27.67 33.26 6.08
N VAL A 334 -28.28 34.42 5.89
CA VAL A 334 -27.62 35.72 5.97
C VAL A 334 -28.52 36.63 6.78
N ALA A 335 -27.95 37.31 7.76
CA ALA A 335 -28.65 38.20 8.68
C ALA A 335 -27.89 39.50 8.87
N LYS A 336 -28.59 40.62 8.95
CA LYS A 336 -28.08 41.92 9.36
C LYS A 336 -28.63 42.26 10.74
N LEU A 337 -27.78 42.74 11.65
CA LEU A 337 -28.24 43.13 12.97
C LEU A 337 -29.07 44.42 12.91
N PRO A 338 -30.17 44.52 13.68
CA PRO A 338 -30.95 45.75 13.78
C PRO A 338 -30.09 46.92 14.27
N ASN A 339 -30.19 48.06 13.59
CA ASN A 339 -29.49 49.32 13.94
C ASN A 339 -27.95 49.25 13.92
N GLN A 340 -27.35 48.19 13.38
CA GLN A 340 -25.91 48.08 13.21
C GLN A 340 -25.59 47.63 11.79
N PRO A 341 -24.57 48.17 11.14
CA PRO A 341 -24.12 47.70 9.83
C PRO A 341 -23.29 46.40 9.98
N LEU A 342 -23.80 45.43 10.74
CA LEU A 342 -23.15 44.17 11.04
C LEU A 342 -23.94 43.03 10.38
N PHE A 343 -23.25 42.26 9.56
CA PHE A 343 -23.78 41.13 8.80
C PHE A 343 -23.20 39.84 9.36
N ILE A 344 -24.03 38.80 9.40
CA ILE A 344 -23.66 37.45 9.78
C ILE A 344 -24.18 36.53 8.69
N GLU A 345 -23.32 35.66 8.18
CA GLU A 345 -23.73 34.54 7.36
C GLU A 345 -23.26 33.23 7.97
N GLY A 346 -23.98 32.15 7.70
CA GLY A 346 -23.56 30.82 8.07
C GLY A 346 -24.13 29.77 7.15
N ARG A 347 -23.39 28.67 7.02
CA ARG A 347 -23.77 27.52 6.20
C ARG A 347 -23.35 26.22 6.87
N LEU A 348 -24.14 25.18 6.68
CA LEU A 348 -23.84 23.82 7.11
C LEU A 348 -24.17 22.87 5.97
N LEU A 349 -23.15 22.33 5.32
CA LEU A 349 -23.27 21.53 4.12
C LEU A 349 -22.76 20.12 4.38
N THR A 350 -23.38 19.14 3.74
CA THR A 350 -22.95 17.74 3.78
C THR A 350 -23.01 17.15 2.38
N GLY A 351 -22.16 16.18 2.11
CA GLY A 351 -22.17 15.49 0.84
C GLY A 351 -21.09 14.42 0.77
N GLN A 352 -20.68 14.10 -0.45
CA GLN A 352 -19.73 13.02 -0.71
C GLN A 352 -18.89 13.32 -1.94
N THR A 353 -17.83 12.54 -2.12
CA THR A 353 -17.05 12.50 -3.35
C THR A 353 -16.93 11.09 -3.87
N GLU A 354 -16.81 10.98 -5.19
CA GLU A 354 -16.41 9.78 -5.92
C GLU A 354 -15.04 10.07 -6.52
N ASN A 355 -14.06 9.24 -6.21
CA ASN A 355 -12.66 9.49 -6.57
C ASN A 355 -12.02 8.25 -7.18
N GLN A 356 -11.03 8.50 -8.03
CA GLN A 356 -10.14 7.51 -8.60
C GLN A 356 -8.70 7.91 -8.34
N VAL A 357 -7.91 7.00 -7.76
CA VAL A 357 -6.48 7.18 -7.47
C VAL A 357 -5.67 6.14 -8.23
N SER A 358 -4.72 6.61 -9.02
CA SER A 358 -3.73 5.81 -9.73
C SER A 358 -2.38 6.01 -9.07
N VAL A 359 -1.88 4.97 -8.40
CA VAL A 359 -0.62 5.03 -7.64
C VAL A 359 0.42 4.18 -8.32
N VAL A 360 1.57 4.78 -8.58
CA VAL A 360 2.73 4.08 -9.13
C VAL A 360 3.51 3.45 -7.99
N GLY A 361 3.47 2.12 -7.92
CA GLY A 361 4.29 1.32 -7.00
C GLY A 361 5.47 0.67 -7.72
N VAL A 362 6.23 -0.14 -7.00
CA VAL A 362 7.25 -0.97 -7.64
C VAL A 362 6.57 -2.14 -8.36
N GLY A 363 6.84 -2.27 -9.66
CA GLY A 363 6.32 -3.36 -10.49
C GLY A 363 4.96 -3.09 -11.14
N GLY A 364 4.42 -1.88 -11.03
CA GLY A 364 3.25 -1.44 -11.80
C GLY A 364 2.52 -0.23 -11.22
N THR A 365 1.56 0.28 -12.00
CA THR A 365 0.57 1.26 -11.57
C THR A 365 -0.73 0.53 -11.23
N ALA A 366 -1.34 0.84 -10.09
CA ALA A 366 -2.68 0.36 -9.76
C ALA A 366 -3.65 1.54 -9.68
N THR A 367 -4.85 1.35 -10.21
CA THR A 367 -5.92 2.34 -10.19
C THR A 367 -7.07 1.81 -9.33
N GLU A 368 -7.45 2.60 -8.35
CA GLU A 368 -8.47 2.28 -7.35
C GLU A 368 -9.54 3.36 -7.32
N THR A 369 -10.76 2.99 -6.97
CA THR A 369 -11.86 3.94 -6.72
C THR A 369 -12.19 3.98 -5.24
N PHE A 370 -12.41 5.17 -4.70
CA PHE A 370 -12.81 5.36 -3.31
C PHE A 370 -13.77 6.53 -3.17
N ASP A 371 -14.72 6.40 -2.25
CA ASP A 371 -15.67 7.45 -1.91
C ASP A 371 -15.30 8.10 -0.59
N THR A 372 -15.67 9.36 -0.42
CA THR A 372 -15.54 10.06 0.86
C THR A 372 -16.83 10.73 1.29
N GLN A 373 -17.02 10.89 2.60
CA GLN A 373 -18.07 11.69 3.20
C GLN A 373 -17.54 13.04 3.65
N ARG A 374 -18.28 14.11 3.36
CA ARG A 374 -17.83 15.49 3.57
C ARG A 374 -18.84 16.30 4.37
N THR A 375 -18.34 17.14 5.26
CA THR A 375 -19.15 18.13 5.99
C THR A 375 -18.41 19.45 6.05
N LEU A 376 -19.11 20.55 5.78
CA LEU A 376 -18.58 21.91 5.85
C LEU A 376 -19.49 22.75 6.74
N ALA A 377 -18.92 23.34 7.79
CA ALA A 377 -19.57 24.36 8.59
C ALA A 377 -18.78 25.66 8.47
N SER A 378 -19.43 26.75 8.11
CA SER A 378 -18.79 28.05 8.04
C SER A 378 -19.67 29.14 8.62
N ILE A 379 -19.06 30.07 9.33
CA ILE A 379 -19.69 31.27 9.86
C ILE A 379 -18.81 32.47 9.56
N LYS A 380 -19.41 33.55 9.10
CA LYS A 380 -18.72 34.81 8.83
C LYS A 380 -19.49 35.97 9.43
N VAL A 381 -18.75 36.89 10.02
CA VAL A 381 -19.25 38.15 10.55
C VAL A 381 -18.50 39.27 9.85
N ALA A 382 -19.23 40.24 9.28
CA ALA A 382 -18.63 41.42 8.65
C ALA A 382 -19.35 42.70 9.07
N GLY A 383 -18.58 43.73 9.41
CA GLY A 383 -19.11 45.06 9.70
C GLY A 383 -18.86 46.01 8.54
N GLN A 384 -19.64 47.08 8.41
CA GLN A 384 -19.38 48.16 7.47
C GLN A 384 -19.25 49.49 8.22
N LEU A 385 -18.08 50.12 8.12
CA LEU A 385 -17.73 51.38 8.77
C LEU A 385 -17.55 52.46 7.71
N ASN A 386 -18.38 53.50 7.75
CA ASN A 386 -18.34 54.60 6.79
C ASN A 386 -17.53 55.78 7.34
N TYR A 387 -16.49 56.20 6.63
CA TYR A 387 -15.63 57.34 6.93
C TYR A 387 -15.67 58.34 5.77
N GLY A 388 -16.74 59.13 5.70
CA GLY A 388 -17.02 59.97 4.54
C GLY A 388 -17.41 59.11 3.34
N GLU A 389 -16.60 59.16 2.28
CA GLU A 389 -16.76 58.33 1.08
C GLU A 389 -16.04 56.97 1.21
N LEU A 390 -15.07 56.84 2.12
CA LEU A 390 -14.36 55.58 2.36
C LEU A 390 -15.24 54.62 3.18
N VAL A 391 -15.43 53.41 2.66
CA VAL A 391 -16.10 52.31 3.34
C VAL A 391 -15.05 51.30 3.76
N LEU A 392 -14.99 50.97 5.06
CA LEU A 392 -14.16 49.90 5.58
C LEU A 392 -15.04 48.72 6.00
N THR A 393 -14.65 47.51 5.61
CA THR A 393 -15.38 46.28 5.87
C THR A 393 -14.51 45.29 6.64
N PRO A 394 -14.43 45.39 7.98
CA PRO A 394 -13.81 44.34 8.80
C PRO A 394 -14.62 43.04 8.71
N SER A 395 -13.92 41.91 8.66
CA SER A 395 -14.53 40.59 8.61
C SER A 395 -13.78 39.56 9.46
N LEU A 396 -14.52 38.58 9.95
CA LEU A 396 -14.02 37.38 10.62
C LEU A 396 -14.81 36.18 10.10
N THR A 397 -14.11 35.20 9.55
CA THR A 397 -14.67 33.94 9.07
C THR A 397 -14.05 32.79 9.84
N ALA A 398 -14.87 31.83 10.25
CA ALA A 398 -14.43 30.55 10.78
C ALA A 398 -15.08 29.43 9.97
N THR A 399 -14.26 28.50 9.50
CA THR A 399 -14.68 27.36 8.67
C THR A 399 -14.09 26.08 9.24
N HIS A 400 -14.92 25.05 9.33
CA HIS A 400 -14.55 23.68 9.68
C HIS A 400 -15.00 22.76 8.56
N LEU A 401 -14.08 21.99 7.98
CA LEU A 401 -14.35 21.02 6.94
C LEU A 401 -13.82 19.66 7.39
N ARG A 402 -14.66 18.62 7.28
CA ARG A 402 -14.28 17.22 7.48
C ARG A 402 -14.45 16.45 6.19
N ASP A 403 -13.47 15.59 5.89
CA ASP A 403 -13.48 14.69 4.73
C ASP A 403 -12.99 13.30 5.19
N ALA A 404 -13.75 12.25 4.94
CA ALA A 404 -13.47 10.92 5.48
C ALA A 404 -13.70 9.80 4.46
N GLN A 405 -12.69 8.95 4.29
CA GLN A 405 -12.69 7.76 3.44
C GLN A 405 -12.90 6.50 4.30
N ASP A 406 -13.85 5.64 3.92
CA ASP A 406 -14.10 4.34 4.54
C ASP A 406 -13.10 3.26 4.09
N THR A 407 -12.99 2.17 4.85
CA THR A 407 -12.09 1.07 4.51
C THR A 407 -12.50 0.38 3.21
N PHE A 408 -11.55 0.12 2.32
CA PHE A 408 -11.77 -0.66 1.10
C PHE A 408 -10.64 -1.67 0.85
N VAL A 409 -10.85 -2.57 -0.11
CA VAL A 409 -9.83 -3.54 -0.55
C VAL A 409 -9.36 -3.12 -1.94
N ASN A 410 -8.06 -2.95 -2.12
CA ASN A 410 -7.50 -2.53 -3.40
C ASN A 410 -7.47 -3.69 -4.42
N THR A 411 -7.12 -3.41 -5.68
CA THR A 411 -7.03 -4.41 -6.75
C THR A 411 -6.01 -5.53 -6.47
N GLN A 412 -5.05 -5.33 -5.56
CA GLN A 412 -4.10 -6.36 -5.10
C GLN A 412 -4.66 -7.23 -3.96
N GLY A 413 -5.87 -6.97 -3.46
CA GLY A 413 -6.48 -7.71 -2.36
C GLY A 413 -6.07 -7.25 -0.97
N ASN A 414 -5.31 -6.15 -0.87
CA ASN A 414 -4.87 -5.59 0.41
C ASN A 414 -5.92 -4.62 0.98
N ILE A 415 -6.04 -4.60 2.31
CA ILE A 415 -6.96 -3.70 3.01
C ILE A 415 -6.34 -2.30 3.09
N VAL A 416 -7.04 -1.31 2.53
CA VAL A 416 -6.76 0.11 2.70
C VAL A 416 -7.68 0.65 3.80
N ALA A 417 -7.15 0.78 5.01
CA ALA A 417 -7.97 1.15 6.18
C ALA A 417 -8.47 2.60 6.12
N ALA A 418 -9.60 2.85 6.78
CA ALA A 418 -10.23 4.16 6.86
C ALA A 418 -9.28 5.26 7.37
N GLN A 419 -9.50 6.47 6.87
CA GLN A 419 -8.78 7.68 7.26
C GLN A 419 -9.64 8.90 6.96
N GLY A 420 -9.30 10.03 7.57
CA GLY A 420 -9.99 11.28 7.31
C GLY A 420 -9.15 12.47 7.73
N ILE A 421 -9.55 13.63 7.23
CA ILE A 421 -8.95 14.91 7.52
C ILE A 421 -10.00 15.86 8.08
N GLU A 422 -9.56 16.76 8.95
CA GLU A 422 -10.33 17.87 9.46
C GLU A 422 -9.51 19.13 9.28
N VAL A 423 -10.07 20.12 8.59
CA VAL A 423 -9.41 21.41 8.33
C VAL A 423 -10.22 22.50 9.02
N ASN A 424 -9.57 23.17 9.96
CA ASN A 424 -10.08 24.35 10.65
C ASN A 424 -9.39 25.58 10.08
N SER A 425 -10.16 26.58 9.68
CA SER A 425 -9.64 27.83 9.14
C SER A 425 -10.32 29.02 9.80
N VAL A 426 -9.52 29.97 10.25
CA VAL A 426 -9.97 31.27 10.77
C VAL A 426 -9.34 32.35 9.92
N ALA A 427 -10.16 33.17 9.27
CA ALA A 427 -9.71 34.29 8.45
C ALA A 427 -10.20 35.60 9.05
N THR A 428 -9.31 36.56 9.25
CA THR A 428 -9.66 37.94 9.57
C THR A 428 -9.34 38.82 8.37
N GLY A 429 -10.25 39.70 7.99
CA GLY A 429 -10.07 40.62 6.88
C GLY A 429 -10.40 42.06 7.26
N LEU A 430 -9.79 43.00 6.55
CA LEU A 430 -10.22 44.39 6.49
C LEU A 430 -10.16 44.83 5.04
N ASN A 431 -11.32 44.93 4.42
CA ASN A 431 -11.45 45.45 3.06
C ASN A 431 -11.76 46.94 3.11
N PHE A 432 -11.42 47.66 2.05
CA PHE A 432 -11.85 49.03 1.84
C PHE A 432 -12.42 49.21 0.44
N ALA A 433 -13.36 50.14 0.33
CA ALA A 433 -13.89 50.64 -0.93
C ALA A 433 -13.96 52.16 -0.86
N GLN A 434 -13.36 52.84 -1.82
CA GLN A 434 -13.34 54.29 -1.91
C GLN A 434 -13.78 54.72 -3.31
N PRO A 435 -14.96 55.35 -3.46
CA PRO A 435 -15.37 55.92 -4.71
C PRO A 435 -14.49 57.15 -5.04
N VAL A 436 -14.25 57.34 -6.33
CA VAL A 436 -13.51 58.45 -6.91
C VAL A 436 -14.34 58.95 -8.10
N SER A 437 -14.87 60.17 -7.97
CA SER A 437 -15.65 60.77 -9.05
C SER A 437 -14.76 61.14 -10.24
N LEU A 438 -15.08 60.61 -11.43
CA LEU A 438 -14.42 60.97 -12.69
C LEU A 438 -15.39 61.73 -13.58
N SER A 439 -14.86 62.49 -14.55
CA SER A 439 -15.67 63.28 -15.49
C SER A 439 -16.45 62.44 -16.51
N ASN A 440 -16.12 61.15 -16.65
CA ASN A 440 -16.65 60.24 -17.68
C ASN A 440 -17.07 58.86 -17.14
N GLY A 441 -17.28 58.72 -15.83
CA GLY A 441 -17.70 57.47 -15.18
C GLY A 441 -17.51 57.51 -13.67
N GLU A 442 -17.78 56.38 -13.01
CA GLU A 442 -17.49 56.19 -11.59
C GLU A 442 -16.33 55.20 -11.44
N LEU A 443 -15.28 55.61 -10.71
CA LEU A 443 -14.19 54.73 -10.32
C LEU A 443 -14.35 54.37 -8.86
N MET A 444 -14.20 53.10 -8.51
CA MET A 444 -14.18 52.61 -7.15
C MET A 444 -12.84 51.94 -6.89
N LEU A 445 -12.02 52.53 -6.04
CA LEU A 445 -10.80 51.89 -5.56
C LEU A 445 -11.18 50.89 -4.49
N THR A 446 -10.68 49.66 -4.61
CA THR A 446 -10.90 48.59 -3.64
C THR A 446 -9.57 48.06 -3.15
N GLY A 447 -9.59 47.37 -2.03
CA GLY A 447 -8.43 46.61 -1.57
C GLY A 447 -8.72 45.97 -0.24
N GLY A 448 -7.77 45.16 0.22
CA GLY A 448 -7.96 44.43 1.45
C GLY A 448 -6.67 43.87 2.00
N ILE A 449 -6.69 43.66 3.30
CA ILE A 449 -5.67 42.88 4.00
C ILE A 449 -6.40 41.77 4.73
N SER A 450 -5.91 40.54 4.61
CA SER A 450 -6.43 39.41 5.33
C SER A 450 -5.30 38.59 5.96
N GLY A 451 -5.59 38.02 7.12
CA GLY A 451 -4.78 37.03 7.80
C GLY A 451 -5.58 35.75 7.94
N ILE A 452 -4.99 34.63 7.56
CA ILE A 452 -5.61 33.31 7.57
C ILE A 452 -4.76 32.42 8.47
N TRP A 453 -5.40 31.84 9.47
CA TRP A 453 -4.86 30.78 10.31
C TRP A 453 -5.58 29.49 9.98
N SER A 454 -4.83 28.49 9.56
CA SER A 454 -5.38 27.16 9.28
C SER A 454 -4.62 26.11 10.07
N SER A 455 -5.37 25.11 10.52
CA SER A 455 -4.86 23.92 11.18
C SER A 455 -5.62 22.72 10.66
N SER A 456 -4.90 21.65 10.37
CA SER A 456 -5.45 20.41 9.85
C SER A 456 -5.02 19.24 10.73
N GLU A 457 -6.00 18.40 11.05
CA GLU A 457 -5.81 17.19 11.85
C GLU A 457 -6.21 15.98 11.00
N GLY A 458 -5.38 14.95 11.04
CA GLY A 458 -5.65 13.69 10.35
C GLY A 458 -6.08 12.60 11.33
N THR A 459 -6.84 11.63 10.84
CA THR A 459 -7.16 10.38 11.54
C THR A 459 -6.62 9.19 10.74
N GLY A 460 -6.21 8.11 11.43
CA GLY A 460 -5.56 6.98 10.77
C GLY A 460 -4.23 7.40 10.14
N PHE A 461 -3.94 6.94 8.92
CA PHE A 461 -2.69 7.31 8.22
C PHE A 461 -2.64 8.78 7.80
N ALA A 462 -3.79 9.46 7.66
CA ALA A 462 -3.78 10.89 7.36
C ALA A 462 -3.09 11.72 8.46
N SER A 463 -2.94 11.21 9.70
CA SER A 463 -2.21 11.89 10.77
C SER A 463 -0.68 11.88 10.58
N SER A 464 -0.14 10.99 9.73
CA SER A 464 1.29 10.94 9.42
C SER A 464 1.68 11.75 8.19
N VAL A 465 0.71 12.22 7.40
CA VAL A 465 0.97 13.10 6.25
C VAL A 465 1.12 14.53 6.76
N ALA A 466 2.25 15.16 6.43
CA ALA A 466 2.50 16.54 6.84
C ALA A 466 1.38 17.46 6.32
N PRO A 467 0.77 18.27 7.19
CA PRO A 467 -0.31 19.14 6.78
C PRO A 467 0.21 20.21 5.81
N THR A 468 -0.42 20.31 4.64
CA THR A 468 -0.08 21.36 3.66
C THR A 468 -0.73 22.70 3.98
N THR A 469 -1.74 22.70 4.86
CA THR A 469 -2.53 23.88 5.20
C THR A 469 -2.15 24.53 6.52
N ASP A 470 -1.29 23.89 7.30
CA ASP A 470 -0.98 24.38 8.64
C ASP A 470 -0.14 25.64 8.58
N GLY A 471 -0.63 26.66 9.26
CA GLY A 471 0.16 27.86 9.50
C GLY A 471 -0.62 29.14 9.38
N ARG A 472 0.14 30.19 9.12
CA ARG A 472 -0.36 31.57 9.06
C ARG A 472 0.06 32.14 7.73
N ARG A 473 -0.91 32.67 6.99
CA ARG A 473 -0.63 33.44 5.79
C ARG A 473 -1.36 34.77 5.84
N ALA A 474 -0.74 35.81 5.33
CA ALA A 474 -1.40 37.06 5.05
C ALA A 474 -1.50 37.28 3.54
N ARG A 475 -2.61 37.90 3.14
CA ARG A 475 -2.89 38.28 1.76
C ARG A 475 -3.28 39.75 1.69
N ILE A 476 -2.73 40.44 0.72
CA ILE A 476 -3.04 41.83 0.40
C ILE A 476 -3.62 41.88 -1.00
N THR A 477 -4.68 42.66 -1.18
CA THR A 477 -5.28 42.95 -2.49
C THR A 477 -5.43 44.45 -2.71
N LEU A 478 -5.34 44.89 -3.96
CA LEU A 478 -5.59 46.25 -4.38
C LEU A 478 -6.27 46.24 -5.74
N GLY A 479 -7.45 46.84 -5.86
CA GLY A 479 -8.22 46.84 -7.08
C GLY A 479 -8.88 48.17 -7.41
N ALA A 480 -9.47 48.18 -8.60
CA ALA A 480 -10.21 49.29 -9.15
C ALA A 480 -11.36 48.75 -10.00
N ASN A 481 -12.57 49.23 -9.74
CA ASN A 481 -13.75 48.96 -10.54
C ASN A 481 -14.17 50.25 -11.26
N TYR A 482 -14.30 50.21 -12.57
CA TYR A 482 -14.73 51.34 -13.40
C TYR A 482 -16.09 51.04 -14.01
N THR A 483 -17.10 51.82 -13.63
CA THR A 483 -18.46 51.70 -14.16
C THR A 483 -18.60 52.56 -15.40
N LEU A 484 -18.81 51.91 -16.55
CA LEU A 484 -19.11 52.56 -17.81
C LEU A 484 -20.54 53.13 -17.82
N PRO A 485 -20.82 54.18 -18.61
CA PRO A 485 -22.16 54.77 -18.72
C PRO A 485 -23.28 53.81 -19.18
N ASN A 486 -22.92 52.68 -19.78
CA ASN A 486 -23.84 51.64 -20.22
C ASN A 486 -24.11 50.57 -19.13
N GLY A 487 -23.62 50.77 -17.90
CA GLY A 487 -23.82 49.86 -16.77
C GLY A 487 -22.85 48.68 -16.72
N ILE A 488 -21.90 48.57 -17.66
CA ILE A 488 -20.83 47.57 -17.60
C ILE A 488 -19.80 48.02 -16.56
N VAL A 489 -19.43 47.13 -15.65
CA VAL A 489 -18.35 47.37 -14.68
C VAL A 489 -17.11 46.61 -15.13
N LEU A 490 -15.99 47.31 -15.29
CA LEU A 490 -14.67 46.73 -15.55
C LEU A 490 -13.89 46.69 -14.24
N SER A 491 -13.40 45.52 -13.82
CA SER A 491 -12.59 45.34 -12.61
C SER A 491 -11.15 44.99 -12.98
N ALA A 492 -10.21 45.53 -12.19
CA ALA A 492 -8.82 45.10 -12.18
C ALA A 492 -8.35 45.02 -10.73
N GLU A 493 -7.79 43.90 -10.30
CA GLU A 493 -7.28 43.71 -8.93
C GLU A 493 -5.90 43.06 -9.00
N SER A 494 -4.96 43.54 -8.19
CA SER A 494 -3.71 42.85 -7.90
C SER A 494 -3.76 42.21 -6.52
N PHE A 495 -3.05 41.09 -6.36
CA PHE A 495 -2.92 40.46 -5.06
C PHE A 495 -1.49 39.97 -4.80
N TYR A 496 -1.17 39.83 -3.51
CA TYR A 496 0.00 39.15 -2.99
C TYR A 496 -0.43 38.30 -1.80
N ASP A 497 -0.29 36.99 -1.92
CA ASP A 497 -0.73 35.96 -0.98
C ASP A 497 0.46 35.11 -0.54
N GLY A 498 0.38 34.54 0.66
CA GLY A 498 1.43 33.72 1.25
C GLY A 498 2.44 34.45 2.12
N ILE A 499 2.17 35.71 2.48
CA ILE A 499 3.05 36.47 3.37
C ILE A 499 3.14 35.76 4.72
N GLY A 500 4.35 35.36 5.12
CA GLY A 500 4.61 34.65 6.37
C GLY A 500 4.61 33.12 6.26
N MET A 501 4.40 32.56 5.06
CA MET A 501 4.69 31.16 4.78
C MET A 501 6.15 31.01 4.34
N ASN A 502 6.81 29.92 4.74
CA ASN A 502 8.13 29.59 4.20
C ASN A 502 7.92 28.98 2.81
N ASP A 503 8.52 29.58 1.79
CA ASP A 503 8.63 29.04 0.42
C ASP A 503 7.35 28.96 -0.44
N ASN A 504 6.23 29.59 -0.02
CA ASN A 504 4.99 29.57 -0.81
C ASN A 504 4.33 30.96 -0.87
N GLU A 505 4.81 31.81 -1.77
CA GLU A 505 4.22 33.13 -2.04
C GLU A 505 3.67 33.17 -3.47
N SER A 506 2.53 33.82 -3.65
CA SER A 506 1.91 34.02 -4.96
C SER A 506 1.48 35.47 -5.16
N TYR A 507 1.58 35.97 -6.37
CA TYR A 507 1.11 37.30 -6.74
C TYR A 507 0.45 37.26 -8.11
N GLY A 508 -0.56 38.11 -8.31
CA GLY A 508 -1.35 38.07 -9.53
C GLY A 508 -2.12 39.31 -9.88
N LEU A 509 -2.70 39.27 -11.09
CA LEU A 509 -3.59 40.29 -11.63
C LEU A 509 -4.90 39.65 -12.10
N ASN A 510 -5.99 40.08 -11.50
CA ASN A 510 -7.35 39.70 -11.81
C ASN A 510 -7.98 40.80 -12.66
N PHE A 511 -8.59 40.41 -13.77
CA PHE A 511 -9.40 41.31 -14.60
C PHE A 511 -10.80 40.77 -14.64
N GLY A 512 -11.78 41.67 -14.60
CA GLY A 512 -13.14 41.23 -14.77
C GLY A 512 -14.08 42.19 -15.45
N VAL A 513 -15.18 41.60 -15.90
CA VAL A 513 -16.27 42.30 -16.57
C VAL A 513 -17.56 41.82 -15.95
N GLN A 514 -18.33 42.78 -15.44
CA GLN A 514 -19.66 42.54 -14.90
C GLN A 514 -20.69 43.27 -15.76
N MET A 515 -21.74 42.53 -16.13
CA MET A 515 -22.87 43.02 -16.88
C MET A 515 -24.13 42.90 -16.01
N GLN A 516 -24.87 43.99 -15.85
CA GLN A 516 -26.22 43.93 -15.29
C GLN A 516 -27.18 43.55 -16.42
N PHE A 517 -27.92 42.45 -16.26
CA PHE A 517 -28.96 41.99 -17.18
C PHE A 517 -30.35 42.25 -16.61
#